data_AF-A0A7S7QG08-F1
#
_entry.id   AF-A0A7S7QG08-F1
#
_cell.length_a   1.000
_cell.length_b   1.000
_cell.length_c   1.000
_cell.angle_alpha   90.00
_cell.angle_beta   90.00
_cell.angle_gamma   90.00
#
_symmetry.space_group_name_H-M   'P 1'
#
loop_
_entity.id
_entity.type
_entity.pdbx_description
1 polymer ?
#
loop_
_entity_poly.entity_id
_entity_poly.type
_entity_poly.pdbx_seq_one_letter_code
_entity_poly.pdbx_strand_id
1 'polypeptide(L)'
;MSTIQKHCADFLRVTFNNLTGGKLGSGHAHEIVAAYFGYGTAAALRAEPKYQLAALDKAAILMPDLRLMDQRVQQLNGLPAGLPVVDELASQLSNFLSANGYFSGEVWYTRDLDEYINVSFIQEDPMMIEDALLGEMAMTNAFFDELYIKEVSLDVGDDVLVANVSGALNGESDPDKPFHGDSIAFTTIMSFERVAGRVGYMRPELETSGAIDDSHYYDEDA
;
A
#
# COMPACT_ATOMS: atom_id res chain seq x y z
N MET A 1 27.06 -12.28 -12.57
CA MET A 1 25.73 -11.75 -12.95
C MET A 1 25.45 -10.52 -12.10
N SER A 2 25.02 -9.42 -12.71
CA SER A 2 24.64 -8.21 -11.97
C SER A 2 23.17 -8.32 -11.55
N THR A 3 22.84 -7.90 -10.32
CA THR A 3 21.51 -8.06 -9.73
C THR A 3 20.80 -6.71 -9.61
N ILE A 4 19.46 -6.68 -9.53
CA ILE A 4 18.68 -5.43 -9.49
C ILE A 4 19.12 -4.53 -8.34
N GLN A 5 19.32 -5.08 -7.14
CA GLN A 5 19.81 -4.31 -5.99
C GLN A 5 21.20 -3.70 -6.20
N LYS A 6 22.05 -4.33 -7.04
CA LYS A 6 23.33 -3.74 -7.42
C LYS A 6 23.13 -2.58 -8.39
N HIS A 7 22.26 -2.74 -9.38
CA HIS A 7 21.94 -1.66 -10.31
C HIS A 7 21.33 -0.44 -9.61
N CYS A 8 20.42 -0.64 -8.66
CA CYS A 8 19.87 0.42 -7.83
C CYS A 8 20.96 1.14 -7.00
N ALA A 9 21.88 0.39 -6.37
CA ALA A 9 22.93 0.98 -5.56
C ALA A 9 23.94 1.76 -6.41
N ASP A 10 24.32 1.23 -7.57
CA ASP A 10 25.20 1.92 -8.51
C ASP A 10 24.51 3.18 -9.09
N PHE A 11 23.22 3.11 -9.40
CA PHE A 11 22.41 4.26 -9.80
C PHE A 11 22.42 5.37 -8.74
N LEU A 12 22.11 5.07 -7.47
CA LEU A 12 22.14 6.08 -6.40
C LEU A 12 23.50 6.77 -6.30
N ARG A 13 24.58 6.01 -6.45
CA ARG A 13 25.95 6.56 -6.35
C ARG A 13 26.26 7.50 -7.51
N VAL A 14 25.88 7.12 -8.73
CA VAL A 14 26.06 7.95 -9.93
C VAL A 14 25.21 9.20 -9.84
N THR A 15 23.93 9.07 -9.49
CA THR A 15 23.00 10.19 -9.33
C THR A 15 23.48 11.17 -8.27
N PHE A 16 23.90 10.68 -7.11
CA PHE A 16 24.44 11.53 -6.05
C PHE A 16 25.72 12.26 -6.47
N ASN A 17 26.64 11.56 -7.16
CA ASN A 17 27.88 12.16 -7.65
C ASN A 17 27.60 13.25 -8.69
N ASN A 18 26.65 13.03 -9.60
CA ASN A 18 26.25 14.02 -10.59
C ASN A 18 25.59 15.24 -9.95
N LEU A 19 24.79 15.05 -8.89
CA LEU A 19 24.06 16.12 -8.21
C LEU A 19 24.99 17.01 -7.36
N THR A 20 25.96 16.40 -6.66
CA THR A 20 26.72 17.10 -5.61
C THR A 20 28.22 17.22 -5.89
N GLY A 21 28.74 16.49 -6.88
CA GLY A 21 30.18 16.28 -7.06
C GLY A 21 30.81 15.37 -5.98
N GLY A 22 30.05 14.98 -4.94
CA GLY A 22 30.49 14.15 -3.83
C GLY A 22 30.44 12.65 -4.14
N LYS A 23 30.77 11.82 -3.15
CA LYS A 23 30.76 10.35 -3.29
C LYS A 23 29.86 9.71 -2.25
N LEU A 24 28.84 8.98 -2.71
CA LEU A 24 28.09 8.06 -1.86
C LEU A 24 28.87 6.74 -1.75
N GLY A 25 29.15 6.33 -0.51
CA GLY A 25 29.84 5.07 -0.22
C GLY A 25 29.05 3.87 -0.73
N SER A 26 29.74 2.86 -1.25
CA SER A 26 29.08 1.65 -1.79
C SER A 26 28.25 0.92 -0.73
N GLY A 27 28.77 0.82 0.49
CA GLY A 27 28.04 0.21 1.61
C GLY A 27 26.76 0.98 1.92
N HIS A 28 26.83 2.31 2.03
CA HIS A 28 25.67 3.15 2.30
C HIS A 28 24.60 3.02 1.22
N ALA A 29 24.99 3.04 -0.06
CA ALA A 29 24.05 2.86 -1.17
C ALA A 29 23.32 1.51 -1.09
N HIS A 30 24.04 0.42 -0.81
CA HIS A 30 23.42 -0.89 -0.66
C HIS A 30 22.51 -1.00 0.57
N GLU A 31 22.86 -0.35 1.68
CA GLU A 31 22.02 -0.33 2.89
C GLU A 31 20.73 0.47 2.66
N ILE A 32 20.80 1.62 1.97
CA ILE A 32 19.61 2.41 1.59
C ILE A 32 18.72 1.60 0.63
N VAL A 33 19.30 0.95 -0.38
CA VAL A 33 18.55 0.09 -1.30
C VAL A 33 17.92 -1.10 -0.57
N ALA A 34 18.60 -1.68 0.41
CA ALA A 34 18.03 -2.75 1.21
C ALA A 34 16.80 -2.29 1.98
N ALA A 35 16.89 -1.12 2.62
CA ALA A 35 15.77 -0.53 3.33
C ALA A 35 14.59 -0.21 2.40
N TYR A 36 14.85 0.32 1.20
CA TYR A 36 13.81 0.55 0.19
C TYR A 36 13.01 -0.72 -0.14
N PHE A 37 13.67 -1.88 -0.23
CA PHE A 37 13.02 -3.17 -0.47
C PHE A 37 12.50 -3.87 0.80
N GLY A 38 12.49 -3.19 1.95
CA GLY A 38 11.98 -3.68 3.23
C GLY A 38 12.93 -4.64 3.97
N TYR A 39 14.23 -4.60 3.69
CA TYR A 39 15.24 -5.42 4.36
C TYR A 39 16.11 -4.59 5.29
N GLY A 40 16.26 -5.08 6.53
CA GLY A 40 17.07 -4.40 7.54
C GLY A 40 18.58 -4.33 7.25
N THR A 41 19.11 -5.06 6.27
CA THR A 41 20.52 -4.94 5.82
C THR A 41 20.69 -5.36 4.38
N ALA A 42 21.77 -4.90 3.74
CA ALA A 42 22.16 -5.37 2.40
C ALA A 42 22.53 -6.85 2.36
N ALA A 43 22.93 -7.44 3.49
CA ALA A 43 23.16 -8.88 3.60
C ALA A 43 21.84 -9.66 3.58
N ALA A 44 20.83 -9.21 4.32
CA ALA A 44 19.50 -9.82 4.35
C ALA A 44 18.84 -9.81 2.97
N LEU A 45 18.86 -8.67 2.26
CA LEU A 45 18.34 -8.59 0.89
C LEU A 45 19.06 -9.56 -0.07
N ARG A 46 20.38 -9.75 0.09
CA ARG A 46 21.13 -10.70 -0.74
C ARG A 46 20.86 -12.16 -0.40
N ALA A 47 20.42 -12.43 0.83
CA ALA A 47 20.14 -13.76 1.31
C ALA A 47 18.69 -14.21 1.06
N GLU A 48 17.81 -13.33 0.55
CA GLU A 48 16.40 -13.61 0.27
C GLU A 48 16.26 -14.77 -0.73
N PRO A 49 15.70 -15.93 -0.30
CA PRO A 49 15.57 -17.07 -1.19
C PRO A 49 14.25 -17.08 -1.98
N LYS A 50 13.17 -16.53 -1.40
CA LYS A 50 11.79 -16.72 -1.87
C LYS A 50 11.34 -15.56 -2.75
N TYR A 51 11.41 -14.34 -2.22
CA TYR A 51 10.91 -13.14 -2.90
C TYR A 51 12.03 -12.38 -3.60
N GLN A 52 12.67 -13.04 -4.56
CA GLN A 52 13.79 -12.46 -5.28
C GLN A 52 13.34 -11.25 -6.11
N LEU A 53 14.13 -10.17 -6.11
CA LEU A 53 13.81 -8.96 -6.87
C LEU A 53 13.70 -9.20 -8.38
N ALA A 54 14.25 -10.30 -8.91
CA ALA A 54 14.12 -10.67 -10.30
C ALA A 54 12.66 -10.91 -10.74
N ALA A 55 11.72 -11.06 -9.79
CA ALA A 55 10.29 -11.18 -10.03
C ALA A 55 9.52 -9.86 -9.91
N LEU A 56 10.20 -8.71 -9.79
CA LEU A 56 9.55 -7.39 -9.71
C LEU A 56 8.69 -7.07 -10.94
N ASP A 57 8.97 -7.67 -12.08
CA ASP A 57 8.18 -7.54 -13.31
C ASP A 57 6.76 -8.12 -13.17
N LYS A 58 6.54 -8.98 -12.18
CA LYS A 58 5.22 -9.54 -11.85
C LYS A 58 4.42 -8.65 -10.90
N ALA A 59 5.06 -7.73 -10.17
CA ALA A 59 4.37 -6.89 -9.21
C ALA A 59 3.49 -5.87 -9.93
N ALA A 60 2.23 -5.75 -9.49
CA ALA A 60 1.33 -4.70 -9.93
C ALA A 60 1.45 -3.45 -9.06
N ILE A 61 1.86 -3.61 -7.80
CA ILE A 61 2.03 -2.53 -6.83
C ILE A 61 3.39 -2.68 -6.16
N LEU A 62 4.10 -1.57 -6.01
CA LEU A 62 5.32 -1.45 -5.24
C LEU A 62 5.07 -0.50 -4.07
N MET A 63 5.30 -0.97 -2.85
CA MET A 63 5.14 -0.19 -1.61
C MET A 63 6.50 -0.07 -0.91
N PRO A 64 7.39 0.86 -1.31
CA PRO A 64 8.69 1.02 -0.68
C PRO A 64 8.58 1.24 0.83
N ASP A 65 9.47 0.62 1.62
CA ASP A 65 9.44 0.77 3.07
C ASP A 65 10.11 2.09 3.51
N LEU A 66 9.36 3.19 3.38
CA LEU A 66 9.83 4.55 3.68
C LEU A 66 10.24 4.70 5.15
N ARG A 67 9.53 4.04 6.08
CA ARG A 67 9.86 4.08 7.51
C ARG A 67 11.21 3.41 7.78
N LEU A 68 11.47 2.26 7.15
CA LEU A 68 12.76 1.60 7.27
C LEU A 68 13.87 2.40 6.59
N MET A 69 13.59 3.07 5.48
CA MET A 69 14.54 3.99 4.84
C MET A 69 14.90 5.16 5.77
N ASP A 70 13.90 5.81 6.39
CA ASP A 70 14.12 6.89 7.37
C ASP A 70 15.03 6.42 8.51
N GLN A 71 14.70 5.27 9.11
CA GLN A 71 15.51 4.66 10.17
C GLN A 71 16.93 4.35 9.68
N ARG A 72 17.07 3.80 8.48
CA ARG A 72 18.37 3.42 7.92
C ARG A 72 19.26 4.63 7.69
N VAL A 73 18.72 5.69 7.08
CA VAL A 73 19.46 6.93 6.83
C VAL A 73 19.93 7.55 8.15
N GLN A 74 19.12 7.51 9.21
CA GLN A 74 19.50 8.03 10.53
C GLN A 74 20.59 7.18 11.22
N GLN A 75 20.61 5.87 11.00
CA GLN A 75 21.57 4.95 11.65
C GLN A 75 22.93 4.89 10.94
N LEU A 76 23.02 5.27 9.67
CA LEU A 76 24.26 5.22 8.90
C LEU A 76 25.19 6.38 9.27
N ASN A 77 26.31 6.04 9.90
CA ASN A 77 27.36 7.01 10.22
C ASN A 77 28.14 7.44 8.97
N GLY A 78 28.47 8.73 8.88
CA GLY A 78 29.32 9.26 7.81
C GLY A 78 28.63 9.32 6.44
N LEU A 79 27.31 9.47 6.41
CA LEU A 79 26.61 9.84 5.18
C LEU A 79 27.12 11.20 4.67
N PRO A 80 27.30 11.36 3.35
CA PRO A 80 27.75 12.63 2.79
C PRO A 80 26.68 13.71 2.96
N ALA A 81 27.11 14.96 3.14
CA ALA A 81 26.20 16.10 3.11
C ALA A 81 25.52 16.23 1.74
N GLY A 82 24.28 16.72 1.74
CA GLY A 82 23.49 16.90 0.51
C GLY A 82 22.87 15.61 -0.04
N LEU A 83 22.82 14.53 0.75
CA LEU A 83 22.03 13.35 0.40
C LEU A 83 20.54 13.76 0.29
N PRO A 84 19.85 13.40 -0.81
CA PRO A 84 18.40 13.63 -0.92
C PRO A 84 17.62 13.04 0.26
N VAL A 85 16.46 13.62 0.54
CA VAL A 85 15.54 13.09 1.56
C VAL A 85 14.96 11.75 1.11
N VAL A 86 14.42 10.97 2.05
CA VAL A 86 13.95 9.59 1.77
C VAL A 86 12.89 9.54 0.68
N ASP A 87 11.95 10.49 0.65
CA ASP A 87 10.91 10.55 -0.37
C ASP A 87 11.50 10.74 -1.78
N GLU A 88 12.53 11.58 -1.91
CA GLU A 88 13.25 11.78 -3.18
C GLU A 88 14.06 10.53 -3.56
N LEU A 89 14.74 9.90 -2.60
CA LEU A 89 15.49 8.66 -2.84
C LEU A 89 14.58 7.53 -3.31
N ALA A 90 13.43 7.35 -2.65
CA ALA A 90 12.45 6.34 -3.00
C ALA A 90 11.88 6.60 -4.39
N SER A 91 11.49 7.85 -4.69
CA SER A 91 11.01 8.24 -6.02
C SER A 91 12.06 7.99 -7.11
N GLN A 92 13.32 8.37 -6.88
CA GLN A 92 14.41 8.12 -7.81
C GLN A 92 14.64 6.63 -8.06
N LEU A 93 14.59 5.79 -7.02
CA LEU A 93 14.74 4.33 -7.15
C LEU A 93 13.59 3.72 -7.92
N SER A 94 12.34 4.07 -7.60
CA SER A 94 11.16 3.60 -8.32
C SER A 94 11.20 4.01 -9.80
N ASN A 95 11.53 5.26 -10.09
CA ASN A 95 11.67 5.75 -11.47
C ASN A 95 12.77 5.01 -12.22
N PHE A 96 13.89 4.71 -11.54
CA PHE A 96 14.96 3.89 -12.11
C PHE A 96 14.49 2.47 -12.42
N LEU A 97 13.74 1.83 -11.53
CA LEU A 97 13.18 0.50 -11.76
C LEU A 97 12.27 0.49 -12.98
N SER A 98 11.36 1.46 -13.08
CA SER A 98 10.44 1.59 -14.21
C SER A 98 11.16 1.89 -15.52
N ALA A 99 12.08 2.87 -15.53
CA ALA A 99 12.81 3.26 -16.73
C ALA A 99 13.72 2.15 -17.30
N ASN A 100 14.12 1.19 -16.47
CA ASN A 100 14.95 0.05 -16.88
C ASN A 100 14.13 -1.24 -17.09
N GLY A 101 12.80 -1.17 -17.02
CA GLY A 101 11.91 -2.30 -17.26
C GLY A 101 11.97 -3.39 -16.17
N TYR A 102 12.42 -3.07 -14.96
CA TYR A 102 12.38 -4.01 -13.83
C TYR A 102 11.00 -4.06 -13.16
N PHE A 103 10.18 -3.04 -13.35
CA PHE A 103 8.85 -2.88 -12.75
C PHE A 103 7.99 -2.01 -13.68
N SER A 104 6.68 -2.21 -13.71
CA SER A 104 5.77 -1.42 -14.55
C SER A 104 4.43 -1.11 -13.90
N GLY A 105 4.28 -1.45 -12.62
CA GLY A 105 3.05 -1.22 -11.87
C GLY A 105 2.99 0.17 -11.22
N GLU A 106 2.10 0.29 -10.24
CA GLU A 106 1.90 1.49 -9.46
C GLU A 106 2.82 1.54 -8.23
N VAL A 107 3.20 2.73 -7.78
CA VAL A 107 4.04 2.90 -6.58
C VAL A 107 3.28 3.67 -5.52
N TRP A 108 3.13 3.06 -4.35
CA TRP A 108 2.49 3.69 -3.20
C TRP A 108 3.56 4.24 -2.26
N TYR A 109 3.74 5.56 -2.29
CA TYR A 109 4.67 6.26 -1.40
C TYR A 109 3.96 6.65 -0.10
N THR A 110 3.84 5.70 0.82
CA THR A 110 3.21 5.95 2.12
C THR A 110 4.06 5.41 3.27
N ARG A 111 3.99 6.11 4.41
CA ARG A 111 4.47 5.62 5.71
C ARG A 111 3.35 4.96 6.52
N ASP A 112 2.11 5.31 6.20
CA ASP A 112 0.89 4.96 6.92
C ASP A 112 -0.10 4.36 5.91
N LEU A 113 -0.01 3.05 5.74
CA LEU A 113 -0.72 2.32 4.69
C LEU A 113 -2.22 2.22 4.95
N ASP A 114 -2.62 2.13 6.21
CA ASP A 114 -4.00 2.17 6.67
C ASP A 114 -4.70 3.48 6.28
N GLU A 115 -4.03 4.62 6.52
CA GLU A 115 -4.52 5.93 6.08
C GLU A 115 -4.57 6.03 4.56
N TYR A 116 -3.54 5.54 3.85
CA TYR A 116 -3.51 5.56 2.38
C TYR A 116 -4.65 4.72 1.76
N ILE A 117 -4.93 3.54 2.31
CA ILE A 117 -6.03 2.70 1.86
C ILE A 117 -7.37 3.42 2.06
N ASN A 118 -7.55 4.04 3.23
CA ASN A 118 -8.76 4.77 3.55
C ASN A 118 -8.96 6.01 2.65
N VAL A 119 -7.98 6.90 2.59
CA VAL A 119 -8.14 8.25 2.01
C VAL A 119 -7.88 8.29 0.50
N SER A 120 -7.07 7.37 -0.03
CA SER A 120 -6.69 7.37 -1.44
C SER A 120 -7.25 6.17 -2.18
N PHE A 121 -6.88 4.94 -1.78
CA PHE A 121 -7.20 3.77 -2.61
C PHE A 121 -8.71 3.51 -2.74
N ILE A 122 -9.45 3.47 -1.62
CA ILE A 122 -10.88 3.17 -1.64
C ILE A 122 -11.69 4.35 -2.17
N GLN A 123 -11.32 5.57 -1.78
CA GLN A 123 -12.08 6.78 -2.15
C GLN A 123 -11.89 7.16 -3.62
N GLU A 124 -10.81 6.70 -4.28
CA GLU A 124 -10.64 6.86 -5.72
C GLU A 124 -11.58 5.97 -6.55
N ASP A 125 -12.00 4.82 -6.03
CA ASP A 125 -12.95 3.92 -6.69
C ASP A 125 -13.87 3.19 -5.68
N PRO A 126 -14.84 3.91 -5.07
CA PRO A 126 -15.77 3.34 -4.09
C PRO A 126 -16.58 2.14 -4.62
N MET A 127 -16.76 2.08 -5.94
CA MET A 127 -17.49 1.00 -6.62
C MET A 127 -16.93 -0.39 -6.31
N MET A 128 -15.63 -0.50 -5.99
CA MET A 128 -15.02 -1.78 -5.61
C MET A 128 -15.66 -2.43 -4.37
N ILE A 129 -16.31 -1.63 -3.51
CA ILE A 129 -17.06 -2.08 -2.34
C ILE A 129 -18.57 -2.06 -2.63
N GLU A 130 -19.08 -0.97 -3.23
CA GLU A 130 -20.52 -0.80 -3.49
C GLU A 130 -21.11 -1.89 -4.38
N ASP A 131 -20.37 -2.32 -5.43
CA ASP A 131 -20.84 -3.37 -6.35
C ASP A 131 -21.12 -4.69 -5.63
N ALA A 132 -20.35 -4.99 -4.57
CA ALA A 132 -20.55 -6.19 -3.76
C ALA A 132 -21.75 -6.08 -2.81
N LEU A 133 -22.19 -4.86 -2.49
CA LEU A 133 -23.30 -4.58 -1.58
C LEU A 133 -24.63 -4.36 -2.31
N LEU A 134 -24.66 -4.34 -3.65
CA LEU A 134 -25.88 -4.14 -4.45
C LEU A 134 -27.04 -5.08 -4.07
N GLY A 135 -26.73 -6.31 -3.65
CA GLY A 135 -27.74 -7.26 -3.19
C GLY A 135 -28.45 -6.79 -1.91
N GLU A 136 -27.69 -6.30 -0.93
CA GLU A 136 -28.22 -5.74 0.32
C GLU A 136 -28.93 -4.41 0.05
N MET A 137 -28.39 -3.56 -0.82
CA MET A 137 -29.03 -2.30 -1.24
C MET A 137 -30.39 -2.54 -1.88
N ALA A 138 -30.54 -3.61 -2.68
CA ALA A 138 -31.82 -3.96 -3.31
C ALA A 138 -32.89 -4.43 -2.31
N MET A 139 -32.50 -4.79 -1.10
CA MET A 139 -33.41 -5.18 -0.01
C MET A 139 -33.91 -3.98 0.79
N THR A 140 -33.37 -2.77 0.56
CA THR A 140 -33.79 -1.53 1.23
C THR A 140 -34.66 -0.65 0.33
N ASN A 141 -35.22 0.40 0.93
CA ASN A 141 -35.90 1.48 0.22
C ASN A 141 -35.06 2.78 0.16
N ALA A 142 -33.76 2.69 0.41
CA ALA A 142 -32.86 3.84 0.51
C ALA A 142 -32.05 4.08 -0.78
N PHE A 143 -31.69 5.34 -1.00
CA PHE A 143 -30.73 5.76 -2.01
C PHE A 143 -29.37 5.96 -1.33
N PHE A 144 -28.43 5.05 -1.57
CA PHE A 144 -27.09 5.11 -0.98
C PHE A 144 -26.17 6.04 -1.79
N ASP A 145 -25.48 6.94 -1.09
CA ASP A 145 -24.59 7.93 -1.68
C ASP A 145 -23.35 8.26 -0.82
N GLU A 146 -23.23 7.67 0.37
CA GLU A 146 -22.12 7.93 1.29
C GLU A 146 -21.43 6.63 1.75
N LEU A 147 -20.22 6.37 1.23
CA LEU A 147 -19.33 5.34 1.74
C LEU A 147 -18.45 5.88 2.88
N TYR A 148 -18.76 5.49 4.10
CA TYR A 148 -18.00 5.85 5.29
C TYR A 148 -17.07 4.72 5.75
N ILE A 149 -15.76 4.99 5.80
CA ILE A 149 -14.77 4.08 6.35
C ILE A 149 -14.56 4.38 7.83
N LYS A 150 -14.84 3.39 8.67
CA LYS A 150 -14.67 3.48 10.13
C LYS A 150 -13.26 3.13 10.56
N GLU A 151 -12.73 2.02 10.03
CA GLU A 151 -11.43 1.48 10.45
C GLU A 151 -10.77 0.69 9.33
N VAL A 152 -9.45 0.85 9.20
CA VAL A 152 -8.59 -0.03 8.41
C VAL A 152 -7.58 -0.64 9.37
N SER A 153 -7.53 -1.98 9.42
CA SER A 153 -6.53 -2.71 10.21
C SER A 153 -5.65 -3.56 9.31
N LEU A 154 -4.35 -3.58 9.59
CA LEU A 154 -3.35 -4.26 8.77
C LEU A 154 -2.84 -5.51 9.49
N ASP A 155 -2.88 -6.66 8.82
CA ASP A 155 -2.16 -7.86 9.20
C ASP A 155 -1.02 -8.10 8.19
N VAL A 156 0.21 -7.85 8.67
CA VAL A 156 1.41 -7.95 7.84
C VAL A 156 2.01 -9.34 7.98
N GLY A 157 1.59 -10.24 7.11
CA GLY A 157 2.14 -11.59 7.02
C GLY A 157 3.48 -11.67 6.27
N ASP A 158 4.08 -12.86 6.34
CA ASP A 158 5.32 -13.17 5.62
C ASP A 158 5.13 -13.32 4.10
N ASP A 159 3.92 -13.63 3.65
CA ASP A 159 3.63 -13.93 2.24
C ASP A 159 2.51 -13.06 1.67
N VAL A 160 1.58 -12.67 2.52
CA VAL A 160 0.40 -11.90 2.18
C VAL A 160 0.30 -10.75 3.17
N LEU A 161 -0.02 -9.58 2.66
CA LEU A 161 -0.45 -8.44 3.45
C LEU A 161 -1.98 -8.40 3.36
N VAL A 162 -2.66 -8.33 4.50
CA VAL A 162 -4.13 -8.25 4.56
C VAL A 162 -4.51 -6.91 5.17
N ALA A 163 -5.39 -6.17 4.50
CA ALA A 163 -6.05 -5.01 5.07
C ALA A 163 -7.54 -5.33 5.29
N ASN A 164 -7.98 -5.29 6.54
CA ASN A 164 -9.40 -5.42 6.88
C ASN A 164 -9.98 -4.02 7.03
N VAL A 165 -10.91 -3.70 6.14
CA VAL A 165 -11.61 -2.42 6.07
C VAL A 165 -13.01 -2.64 6.61
N SER A 166 -13.44 -1.81 7.55
CA SER A 166 -14.82 -1.81 8.04
C SER A 166 -15.42 -0.42 7.97
N GLY A 167 -16.72 -0.37 7.75
CA GLY A 167 -17.41 0.88 7.51
C GLY A 167 -18.91 0.71 7.39
N ALA A 168 -19.55 1.78 6.93
CA ALA A 168 -20.96 1.80 6.62
C ALA A 168 -21.17 2.43 5.23
N LEU A 169 -22.09 1.87 4.46
CA LEU A 169 -22.65 2.51 3.29
C LEU A 169 -24.00 3.09 3.72
N ASN A 170 -24.08 4.42 3.78
CA ASN A 170 -25.27 5.12 4.23
C ASN A 170 -26.06 5.66 3.03
N GLY A 171 -27.37 5.72 3.20
CA GLY A 171 -28.27 6.28 2.22
C GLY A 171 -29.42 7.03 2.85
N GLU A 172 -30.19 7.70 2.00
CA GLU A 172 -31.41 8.40 2.41
C GLU A 172 -32.65 7.56 2.06
N SER A 173 -33.52 7.35 3.05
CA SER A 173 -34.77 6.63 2.86
C SER A 173 -35.75 7.40 1.96
N ASP A 174 -36.44 6.67 1.07
CA ASP A 174 -37.55 7.21 0.29
C ASP A 174 -38.77 7.46 1.21
N PRO A 175 -39.18 8.72 1.46
CA PRO A 175 -40.25 9.04 2.41
C PRO A 175 -41.63 8.56 1.96
N ASP A 176 -41.79 8.20 0.68
CA ASP A 176 -43.03 7.70 0.11
C ASP A 176 -43.14 6.16 0.19
N LYS A 177 -42.14 5.46 0.76
CA LYS A 177 -42.12 4.01 0.96
C LYS A 177 -41.95 3.62 2.43
N PRO A 178 -42.44 2.43 2.85
CA PRO A 178 -42.14 1.90 4.18
C PRO A 178 -40.62 1.79 4.39
N PHE A 179 -40.12 2.28 5.53
CA PHE A 179 -38.70 2.20 5.91
C PHE A 179 -38.22 0.75 5.95
N HIS A 180 -37.09 0.49 5.31
CA HIS A 180 -36.43 -0.81 5.21
C HIS A 180 -34.90 -0.66 5.27
N GLY A 181 -34.39 -0.02 6.33
CA GLY A 181 -32.96 0.17 6.55
C GLY A 181 -32.35 1.22 5.62
N ASP A 182 -31.48 2.08 6.15
CA ASP A 182 -30.81 3.14 5.41
C ASP A 182 -29.29 3.11 5.57
N SER A 183 -28.77 2.12 6.29
CA SER A 183 -27.34 1.87 6.46
C SER A 183 -27.01 0.40 6.30
N ILE A 184 -25.91 0.12 5.61
CA ILE A 184 -25.34 -1.22 5.47
C ILE A 184 -23.97 -1.20 6.13
N ALA A 185 -23.81 -1.93 7.23
CA ALA A 185 -22.51 -2.16 7.82
C ALA A 185 -21.76 -3.20 6.97
N PHE A 186 -20.51 -2.91 6.61
CA PHE A 186 -19.71 -3.79 5.78
C PHE A 186 -18.32 -4.08 6.35
N THR A 187 -17.74 -5.17 5.87
CA THR A 187 -16.34 -5.51 6.05
C THR A 187 -15.78 -5.98 4.71
N THR A 188 -14.67 -5.39 4.30
CA THR A 188 -13.91 -5.76 3.10
C THR A 188 -12.53 -6.25 3.51
N ILE A 189 -12.18 -7.46 3.07
CA ILE A 189 -10.85 -8.03 3.23
C ILE A 189 -10.09 -7.81 1.93
N MET A 190 -8.99 -7.05 1.99
CA MET A 190 -8.09 -6.83 0.87
C MET A 190 -6.83 -7.68 1.05
N SER A 191 -6.58 -8.61 0.13
CA SER A 191 -5.44 -9.52 0.20
C SER A 191 -4.40 -9.19 -0.87
N PHE A 192 -3.19 -8.81 -0.45
CA PHE A 192 -2.07 -8.48 -1.31
C PHE A 192 -1.05 -9.62 -1.32
N GLU A 193 -1.02 -10.40 -2.40
CA GLU A 193 0.00 -11.45 -2.59
C GLU A 193 1.37 -10.83 -2.87
N ARG A 194 2.38 -11.16 -2.05
CA ARG A 194 3.75 -10.72 -2.26
C ARG A 194 4.41 -11.52 -3.38
N VAL A 195 5.15 -10.84 -4.25
CA VAL A 195 5.86 -11.47 -5.37
C VAL A 195 7.35 -11.14 -5.43
N ALA A 196 7.78 -10.00 -4.90
CA ALA A 196 9.19 -9.60 -4.94
C ALA A 196 9.59 -8.67 -3.77
N GLY A 197 10.75 -8.93 -3.17
CA GLY A 197 11.22 -8.23 -1.98
C GLY A 197 10.23 -8.34 -0.82
N ARG A 198 10.18 -7.33 0.05
CA ARG A 198 9.10 -7.16 1.05
C ARG A 198 8.08 -6.10 0.66
N VAL A 199 8.13 -5.65 -0.60
CA VAL A 199 7.48 -4.42 -1.07
C VAL A 199 6.73 -4.57 -2.38
N GLY A 200 6.99 -5.62 -3.18
CA GLY A 200 6.33 -5.87 -4.45
C GLY A 200 5.16 -6.84 -4.30
N TYR A 201 3.97 -6.39 -4.66
CA TYR A 201 2.71 -7.11 -4.50
C TYR A 201 1.94 -7.22 -5.82
N MET A 202 1.11 -8.25 -5.93
CA MET A 202 0.04 -8.32 -6.94
C MET A 202 -1.03 -7.26 -6.64
N ARG A 203 -1.94 -7.05 -7.60
CA ARG A 203 -3.14 -6.25 -7.36
C ARG A 203 -3.97 -6.95 -6.28
N PRO A 204 -4.51 -6.23 -5.28
CA PRO A 204 -5.25 -6.87 -4.21
C PRO A 204 -6.50 -7.58 -4.74
N GLU A 205 -6.80 -8.72 -4.13
CA GLU A 205 -8.11 -9.35 -4.23
C GLU A 205 -9.00 -8.80 -3.11
N LEU A 206 -10.26 -8.47 -3.43
CA LEU A 206 -11.21 -7.89 -2.50
C LEU A 206 -12.36 -8.87 -2.26
N GLU A 207 -12.62 -9.15 -0.99
CA GLU A 207 -13.79 -9.90 -0.54
C GLU A 207 -14.61 -9.01 0.39
N THR A 208 -15.76 -8.55 -0.09
CA THR A 208 -16.67 -7.67 0.66
C THR A 208 -17.88 -8.46 1.14
N SER A 209 -18.24 -8.25 2.40
CA SER A 209 -19.48 -8.73 3.01
C SER A 209 -20.15 -7.58 3.74
N GLY A 210 -21.48 -7.58 3.78
CA GLY A 210 -22.24 -6.57 4.51
C GLY A 210 -23.61 -7.09 4.91
N ALA A 211 -24.24 -6.35 5.82
CA ALA A 211 -25.61 -6.60 6.26
C ALA A 211 -26.27 -5.27 6.61
N ILE A 212 -27.58 -5.20 6.40
CA ILE A 212 -28.40 -4.04 6.81
C ILE A 212 -28.25 -3.83 8.31
N ASP A 213 -27.95 -2.60 8.73
CA ASP A 213 -27.90 -2.22 10.13
C ASP A 213 -29.28 -1.70 10.60
N ASP A 214 -30.09 -2.59 11.16
CA ASP A 214 -31.42 -2.27 11.71
C ASP A 214 -31.36 -1.83 13.19
N SER A 215 -30.20 -1.49 13.74
CA SER A 215 -30.06 -1.19 15.17
C SER A 215 -30.92 -0.01 15.63
N HIS A 216 -31.26 0.91 14.75
CA HIS A 216 -32.19 2.01 15.00
C HIS A 216 -33.68 1.61 15.03
N TYR A 217 -34.03 0.38 14.63
CA TYR A 217 -35.43 -0.06 14.53
C TYR A 217 -36.02 -0.52 15.88
N TYR A 218 -35.18 -0.96 16.83
CA TYR A 218 -35.63 -1.62 18.06
C TYR A 218 -35.61 -0.73 19.32
N ASP A 219 -35.21 0.53 19.22
CA ASP A 219 -35.15 1.46 20.37
C ASP A 219 -36.47 2.21 20.63
N GLU A 220 -37.48 2.13 19.75
CA GLU A 220 -38.77 2.82 19.94
C GLU A 220 -39.93 1.96 20.51
N ASP A 221 -39.72 0.66 20.75
CA ASP A 221 -40.75 -0.25 21.31
C ASP A 221 -40.34 -0.91 22.65
N ALA A 222 -39.84 -0.12 23.62
CA ALA A 222 -39.61 -0.54 25.01
C ALA A 222 -40.26 0.35 26.07
#